data_AF-A0A2I2F2C9-F1
#
_entry.id   AF-A0A2I2F2C9-F1
#
_cell.length_a   1.000
_cell.length_b   1.000
_cell.length_c   1.000
_cell.angle_alpha   90.00
_cell.angle_beta   90.00
_cell.angle_gamma   90.00
#
_symmetry.space_group_name_H-M   'P 1'
#
loop_
_entity.id
_entity.type
_entity.pdbx_description
1 polymer ?
#
loop_
_entity_poly.entity_id
_entity_poly.type
_entity_poly.pdbx_seq_one_letter_code
_entity_poly.pdbx_strand_id
1 'polypeptide(L)'
;MKLSLASIATLLSAVSAAAVPAVSAAPALPKAFTLVAEGGYTLLTNGENIYFGGNGTDKEILILHSGPNGALSYTQQNAVPTAFQNLFIVEKEVSPLGLTRPHSGALPEGGNMTAFGVNERGFLTQGGNDWFAVEGYGDNPVKEVYWYGRHSSTYKAAPLWVKECRGC
;
A
#
# COMPACT_ATOMS: atom_id res chain seq x y z
N MET A 1 27.48 -67.60 -43.45
CA MET A 1 26.23 -66.95 -42.97
C MET A 1 26.60 -65.60 -42.38
N LYS A 2 25.98 -64.51 -42.85
CA LYS A 2 26.11 -63.15 -42.31
C LYS A 2 25.21 -63.01 -41.08
N LEU A 3 25.74 -62.53 -39.95
CA LEU A 3 24.94 -61.88 -38.91
C LEU A 3 25.71 -60.68 -38.35
N SER A 4 25.08 -59.52 -38.50
CA SER A 4 25.45 -58.19 -38.05
C SER A 4 25.04 -57.99 -36.59
N LEU A 5 25.85 -57.31 -35.76
CA LEU A 5 25.42 -56.79 -34.47
C LEU A 5 26.00 -55.39 -34.24
N ALA A 6 25.09 -54.45 -33.98
CA ALA A 6 25.28 -53.01 -33.90
C ALA A 6 25.71 -52.53 -32.51
N SER A 7 26.33 -51.35 -32.50
CA SER A 7 26.76 -50.56 -31.33
C SER A 7 25.59 -50.17 -30.41
N ILE A 8 25.84 -50.15 -29.09
CA ILE A 8 24.97 -49.48 -28.12
C ILE A 8 25.81 -48.46 -27.37
N ALA A 9 25.60 -47.17 -27.68
CA ALA A 9 26.11 -46.05 -26.92
C ALA A 9 25.17 -45.80 -25.73
N THR A 10 25.69 -45.90 -24.51
CA THR A 10 24.98 -45.54 -23.29
C THR A 10 25.00 -44.02 -23.09
N LEU A 11 23.84 -43.37 -23.24
CA LEU A 11 23.62 -41.96 -22.91
C LEU A 11 23.48 -41.80 -21.39
N LEU A 12 24.37 -41.01 -20.76
CA LEU A 12 24.19 -40.56 -19.39
C LEU A 12 23.09 -39.50 -19.34
N SER A 13 21.96 -39.82 -18.71
CA SER A 13 20.93 -38.84 -18.38
C SER A 13 21.30 -38.11 -17.09
N ALA A 14 21.95 -36.95 -17.21
CA ALA A 14 22.07 -36.00 -16.09
C ALA A 14 20.73 -35.30 -15.90
N VAL A 15 20.02 -35.64 -14.82
CA VAL A 15 18.79 -34.95 -14.41
C VAL A 15 19.20 -33.64 -13.74
N SER A 16 19.17 -32.53 -14.49
CA SER A 16 19.26 -31.20 -13.89
C SER A 16 17.96 -30.92 -13.14
N ALA A 17 17.99 -31.02 -11.81
CA ALA A 17 16.93 -30.46 -10.97
C ALA A 17 16.88 -28.94 -11.23
N ALA A 18 15.89 -28.49 -12.00
CA ALA A 18 15.62 -27.09 -12.19
C ALA A 18 15.30 -26.48 -10.81
N ALA A 19 16.15 -25.56 -10.36
CA ALA A 19 15.87 -24.76 -9.17
C ALA A 19 14.54 -24.03 -9.40
N VAL A 20 13.51 -24.40 -8.66
CA VAL A 20 12.30 -23.60 -8.53
C VAL A 20 12.73 -22.25 -7.94
N PRO A 21 12.54 -21.11 -8.63
CA PRO A 21 12.85 -19.83 -8.06
C PRO A 21 12.01 -19.66 -6.79
N ALA A 22 12.69 -19.35 -5.68
CA ALA A 22 12.01 -19.01 -4.45
C ALA A 22 11.07 -17.83 -4.75
N VAL A 23 9.77 -18.01 -4.50
CA VAL A 23 8.82 -16.90 -4.46
C VAL A 23 9.33 -15.97 -3.37
N SER A 24 9.81 -14.79 -3.75
CA SER A 24 10.09 -13.72 -2.80
C SER A 24 8.80 -13.46 -2.02
N ALA A 25 8.86 -13.62 -0.70
CA ALA A 25 7.76 -13.15 0.14
C ALA A 25 7.55 -11.66 -0.19
N ALA A 26 6.30 -11.28 -0.47
CA ALA A 26 5.96 -9.87 -0.69
C ALA A 26 6.52 -9.05 0.49
N PRO A 27 7.11 -7.87 0.23
CA PRO A 27 7.67 -7.06 1.30
C PRO A 27 6.60 -6.79 2.37
N ALA A 28 7.00 -6.93 3.64
CA ALA A 28 6.11 -6.67 4.76
C ALA A 28 6.05 -5.17 5.06
N LEU A 29 4.87 -4.67 5.43
CA LEU A 29 4.76 -3.31 5.95
C LEU A 29 5.53 -3.19 7.29
N PRO A 30 6.23 -2.08 7.54
CA PRO A 30 6.85 -1.82 8.84
C PRO A 30 5.79 -1.72 9.95
N LYS A 31 6.19 -1.99 11.19
CA LYS A 31 5.28 -1.87 12.35
C LYS A 31 4.73 -0.44 12.51
N ALA A 32 5.55 0.56 12.24
CA ALA A 32 5.20 1.97 12.22
C ALA A 32 5.86 2.64 10.99
N PHE A 33 5.10 3.41 10.23
CA PHE A 33 5.60 4.07 9.04
C PHE A 33 4.79 5.31 8.70
N THR A 34 5.37 6.18 7.91
CA THR A 34 4.63 7.24 7.21
C THR A 34 4.57 6.94 5.73
N LEU A 35 3.76 7.72 5.04
CA LEU A 35 3.67 7.69 3.59
C LEU A 35 4.30 8.96 3.02
N VAL A 36 4.94 8.81 1.87
CA VAL A 36 5.55 9.92 1.14
C VAL A 36 4.97 9.92 -0.26
N ALA A 37 4.50 11.06 -0.73
CA ALA A 37 4.06 11.26 -2.11
C ALA A 37 5.22 11.70 -3.01
N GLU A 38 4.95 11.77 -4.31
CA GLU A 38 5.90 12.32 -5.29
C GLU A 38 6.36 13.73 -4.88
N GLY A 39 7.65 14.05 -5.11
CA GLY A 39 8.26 15.29 -4.63
C GLY A 39 8.77 15.24 -3.19
N GLY A 40 8.63 14.09 -2.50
CA GLY A 40 9.16 13.90 -1.15
C GLY A 40 8.25 14.46 -0.05
N TYR A 41 6.99 14.75 -0.37
CA TYR A 41 6.03 15.27 0.60
C TYR A 41 5.52 14.16 1.52
N THR A 42 5.84 14.25 2.80
CA THR A 42 5.24 13.41 3.83
C THR A 42 3.74 13.65 3.91
N LEU A 43 2.97 12.58 4.04
CA LEU A 43 1.52 12.65 4.17
C LEU A 43 1.11 13.20 5.54
N LEU A 44 0.12 14.07 5.52
CA LEU A 44 -0.49 14.72 6.66
C LEU A 44 -1.97 14.32 6.78
N THR A 45 -2.55 14.46 7.96
CA THR A 45 -3.97 14.21 8.20
C THR A 45 -4.59 15.27 9.10
N ASN A 46 -5.86 15.56 8.88
CA ASN A 46 -6.69 16.34 9.81
C ASN A 46 -7.51 15.45 10.78
N GLY A 47 -7.19 14.15 10.83
CA GLY A 47 -7.93 13.16 11.61
C GLY A 47 -9.08 12.49 10.84
N GLU A 48 -9.34 12.84 9.58
CA GLU A 48 -10.37 12.16 8.77
C GLU A 48 -9.89 11.89 7.35
N ASN A 49 -9.28 12.89 6.72
CA ASN A 49 -8.78 12.81 5.35
C ASN A 49 -7.27 12.97 5.31
N ILE A 50 -6.67 12.51 4.22
CA ILE A 50 -5.22 12.44 4.05
C ILE A 50 -4.76 13.38 2.94
N TYR A 51 -3.65 14.07 3.19
CA TYR A 51 -3.16 15.16 2.35
C TYR A 51 -1.64 15.02 2.13
N PHE A 52 -1.13 15.57 1.04
CA PHE A 52 0.28 15.95 0.93
C PHE A 52 0.42 17.37 0.37
N GLY A 53 1.54 18.01 0.69
CA GLY A 53 1.66 19.45 0.54
C GLY A 53 0.87 20.19 1.63
N GLY A 54 1.37 21.34 2.08
CA GLY A 54 0.84 22.07 3.24
C GLY A 54 1.85 22.20 4.39
N ASN A 55 1.38 22.68 5.53
CA ASN A 55 2.20 22.84 6.75
C ASN A 55 1.68 21.95 7.88
N GLY A 56 2.54 21.70 8.88
CA GLY A 56 2.21 20.88 10.06
C GLY A 56 1.43 21.60 11.15
N THR A 57 0.89 22.80 10.88
CA THR A 57 0.18 23.60 11.90
C THR A 57 -1.27 23.15 12.05
N ASP A 58 -1.94 22.84 10.94
CA ASP A 58 -3.36 22.44 10.91
C ASP A 58 -3.56 20.93 10.68
N LYS A 59 -2.47 20.22 10.39
CA LYS A 59 -2.47 18.78 10.06
C LYS A 59 -1.26 18.11 10.68
N GLU A 60 -1.46 16.92 11.21
CA GLU A 60 -0.40 16.12 11.82
C GLU A 60 0.21 15.16 10.80
N ILE A 61 1.45 14.72 11.03
CA ILE A 61 2.06 13.68 10.20
C ILE A 61 1.26 12.40 10.37
N LEU A 62 0.87 11.79 9.26
CA LEU A 62 0.20 10.49 9.27
C LEU A 62 1.23 9.39 9.58
N ILE A 63 1.27 8.96 10.84
CA ILE A 63 2.03 7.77 11.27
C ILE A 63 1.08 6.59 11.40
N LEU A 64 1.20 5.64 10.49
CA LEU A 64 0.39 4.43 10.43
C LEU A 64 1.08 3.29 11.17
N HIS A 65 0.29 2.46 11.83
CA HIS A 65 0.72 1.23 12.45
C HIS A 65 0.10 0.02 11.75
N SER A 66 0.94 -0.94 11.38
CA SER A 66 0.46 -2.19 10.77
C SER A 66 -0.14 -3.13 11.80
N GLY A 67 -1.34 -3.60 11.51
CA GLY A 67 -2.06 -4.64 12.23
C GLY A 67 -2.27 -5.92 11.41
N PRO A 68 -2.94 -6.92 11.99
CA PRO A 68 -3.30 -8.15 11.30
C PRO A 68 -4.14 -7.91 10.04
N ASN A 69 -4.10 -8.85 9.09
CA ASN A 69 -4.89 -8.83 7.85
C ASN A 69 -4.69 -7.56 6.97
N GLY A 70 -3.56 -6.87 7.13
CA GLY A 70 -3.29 -5.62 6.43
C GLY A 70 -4.16 -4.46 6.91
N ALA A 71 -4.70 -4.50 8.13
CA ALA A 71 -5.32 -3.33 8.74
C ALA A 71 -4.25 -2.30 9.11
N LEU A 72 -4.52 -1.01 8.88
CA LEU A 72 -3.62 0.08 9.25
C LEU A 72 -4.33 1.02 10.20
N SER A 73 -3.72 1.29 11.34
CA SER A 73 -4.28 2.19 12.35
C SER A 73 -3.48 3.49 12.48
N TYR A 74 -4.17 4.53 12.93
CA TYR A 74 -3.63 5.83 13.27
C TYR A 74 -4.20 6.26 14.61
N THR A 75 -3.38 6.93 15.43
CA THR A 75 -3.85 7.60 16.64
C THR A 75 -3.25 9.00 16.63
N GLN A 76 -4.11 10.01 16.72
CA GLN A 76 -3.68 11.40 16.75
C GLN A 76 -2.72 11.68 17.92
N GLN A 77 -1.77 12.58 17.73
CA GLN A 77 -0.87 13.00 18.78
C GLN A 77 -1.66 13.55 19.98
N ASN A 78 -1.30 13.10 21.18
CA ASN A 78 -1.97 13.45 22.44
C ASN A 78 -3.41 12.94 22.60
N ALA A 79 -3.92 12.12 21.67
CA ALA A 79 -5.19 11.43 21.88
C ALA A 79 -5.03 10.31 22.93
N VAL A 80 -6.16 9.92 23.56
CA VAL A 80 -6.16 8.77 24.46
C VAL A 80 -5.88 7.48 23.68
N PRO A 81 -5.21 6.46 24.26
CA PRO A 81 -4.80 5.26 23.51
C PRO A 81 -5.94 4.48 22.84
N THR A 82 -7.17 4.62 23.32
CA THR A 82 -8.36 3.96 22.76
C THR A 82 -8.97 4.71 21.58
N ALA A 83 -8.49 5.91 21.25
CA ALA A 83 -8.99 6.77 20.18
C ALA A 83 -8.38 6.42 18.81
N PHE A 84 -7.87 5.20 18.65
CA PHE A 84 -7.32 4.76 17.37
C PHE A 84 -8.41 4.76 16.29
N GLN A 85 -7.97 5.02 15.08
CA GLN A 85 -8.74 5.06 13.85
C GLN A 85 -8.15 4.06 12.87
N ASN A 86 -8.94 3.57 11.92
CA ASN A 86 -8.45 2.71 10.85
C ASN A 86 -8.45 3.44 9.52
N LEU A 87 -7.39 3.25 8.74
CA LEU A 87 -7.34 3.65 7.35
C LEU A 87 -8.35 2.83 6.55
N PHE A 88 -9.09 3.48 5.65
CA PHE A 88 -9.99 2.79 4.74
C PHE A 88 -10.01 3.44 3.36
N ILE A 89 -10.40 2.64 2.38
CA ILE A 89 -10.81 3.07 1.04
C ILE A 89 -12.28 2.76 0.84
N VAL A 90 -12.94 3.41 -0.12
CA VAL A 90 -14.24 2.94 -0.64
C VAL A 90 -13.98 2.21 -1.96
N GLU A 91 -14.30 0.92 -1.99
CA GLU A 91 -14.13 0.11 -3.18
C GLU A 91 -15.04 0.56 -4.32
N LYS A 92 -14.59 0.37 -5.57
CA LYS A 92 -15.38 0.66 -6.78
C LYS A 92 -15.77 2.13 -6.98
N GLU A 93 -15.25 3.03 -6.15
CA GLU A 93 -15.50 4.47 -6.21
C GLU A 93 -14.21 5.28 -6.16
N VAL A 94 -14.24 6.46 -6.78
CA VAL A 94 -13.21 7.48 -6.52
C VAL A 94 -13.62 8.20 -5.25
N SER A 95 -12.90 7.97 -4.15
CA SER A 95 -13.23 8.50 -2.83
C SER A 95 -11.97 8.95 -2.09
N PRO A 96 -12.08 9.94 -1.18
CA PRO A 96 -10.96 10.29 -0.31
C PRO A 96 -10.45 9.06 0.45
N LEU A 97 -9.13 8.95 0.58
CA LEU A 97 -8.53 8.01 1.48
C LEU A 97 -8.81 8.47 2.92
N GLY A 98 -9.54 7.66 3.68
CA GLY A 98 -10.15 8.09 4.93
C GLY A 98 -9.60 7.38 6.16
N LEU A 99 -9.83 8.01 7.31
CA LEU A 99 -9.69 7.42 8.63
C LEU A 99 -11.08 7.28 9.27
N THR A 100 -11.37 6.14 9.88
CA THR A 100 -12.63 5.98 10.64
C THR A 100 -12.70 6.99 11.77
N ARG A 101 -13.90 7.33 12.26
CA ARG A 101 -14.02 8.22 13.43
C ARG A 101 -13.34 7.59 14.66
N PRO A 102 -12.69 8.37 15.55
CA PRO A 102 -12.12 7.83 16.77
C PRO A 102 -13.12 7.01 17.57
N HIS A 103 -12.67 5.89 18.14
CA HIS A 103 -13.49 4.91 18.86
C HIS A 103 -14.57 4.20 18.01
N SER A 104 -14.51 4.33 16.68
CA SER A 104 -15.45 3.70 15.77
C SER A 104 -14.73 2.91 14.68
N GLY A 105 -15.20 1.69 14.45
CA GLY A 105 -14.87 0.88 13.27
C GLY A 105 -15.88 1.02 12.14
N ALA A 106 -16.83 1.97 12.24
CA ALA A 106 -17.85 2.16 11.22
C ALA A 106 -17.21 2.64 9.91
N LEU A 107 -17.62 2.01 8.81
CA LEU A 107 -17.21 2.35 7.45
C LEU A 107 -18.42 2.86 6.67
N PRO A 108 -18.21 3.76 5.68
CA PRO A 108 -19.23 4.03 4.67
C PRO A 108 -19.55 2.76 3.87
N GLU A 109 -20.65 2.79 3.11
CA GLU A 109 -20.98 1.71 2.18
C GLU A 109 -19.83 1.48 1.19
N GLY A 110 -19.45 0.22 0.98
CA GLY A 110 -18.30 -0.15 0.15
C GLY A 110 -16.93 0.09 0.79
N GLY A 111 -16.87 0.52 2.05
CA GLY A 111 -15.60 0.73 2.75
C GLY A 111 -14.83 -0.57 2.99
N ASN A 112 -13.50 -0.53 2.83
CA ASN A 112 -12.59 -1.61 3.18
C ASN A 112 -11.38 -1.06 3.94
N MET A 113 -11.12 -1.60 5.14
CA MET A 113 -10.01 -1.22 6.02
C MET A 113 -8.88 -2.27 6.10
N THR A 114 -8.93 -3.29 5.25
CA THR A 114 -8.05 -4.45 5.29
C THR A 114 -7.33 -4.65 3.96
N ALA A 115 -6.43 -5.65 3.94
CA ALA A 115 -5.64 -6.01 2.77
C ALA A 115 -4.73 -4.87 2.26
N PHE A 116 -4.37 -3.92 3.13
CA PHE A 116 -3.27 -3.03 2.83
C PHE A 116 -1.94 -3.79 2.90
N GLY A 117 -1.03 -3.45 2.00
CA GLY A 117 0.29 -4.06 1.91
C GLY A 117 1.29 -3.11 1.27
N VAL A 118 2.46 -3.62 0.93
CA VAL A 118 3.47 -2.89 0.16
C VAL A 118 3.95 -3.76 -0.99
N ASN A 119 4.12 -3.17 -2.17
CA ASN A 119 4.65 -3.89 -3.34
C ASN A 119 6.18 -3.83 -3.39
N GLU A 120 6.79 -4.55 -4.33
CA GLU A 120 8.26 -4.61 -4.51
C GLU A 120 8.92 -3.26 -4.78
N ARG A 121 8.13 -2.26 -5.23
CA ARG A 121 8.60 -0.88 -5.45
C ARG A 121 8.59 -0.04 -4.16
N GLY A 122 8.10 -0.59 -3.05
CA GLY A 122 7.93 0.11 -1.79
C GLY A 122 6.67 0.98 -1.74
N PHE A 123 5.71 0.81 -2.67
CA PHE A 123 4.47 1.56 -2.64
C PHE A 123 3.41 0.89 -1.79
N LEU A 124 2.66 1.69 -1.04
CA LEU A 124 1.45 1.23 -0.37
C LEU A 124 0.49 0.64 -1.41
N THR A 125 -0.16 -0.45 -1.04
CA THR A 125 -1.18 -1.11 -1.85
C THR A 125 -2.41 -1.41 -1.01
N GLN A 126 -3.55 -1.57 -1.69
CA GLN A 126 -4.74 -2.21 -1.15
C GLN A 126 -5.15 -3.33 -2.12
N GLY A 127 -5.26 -4.56 -1.60
CA GLY A 127 -5.51 -5.75 -2.42
C GLY A 127 -4.43 -5.95 -3.51
N GLY A 128 -3.19 -5.52 -3.26
CA GLY A 128 -2.08 -5.57 -4.22
C GLY A 128 -2.04 -4.41 -5.23
N ASN A 129 -3.03 -3.53 -5.25
CA ASN A 129 -3.11 -2.39 -6.16
C ASN A 129 -2.68 -1.08 -5.47
N ASP A 130 -1.91 -0.25 -6.16
CA ASP A 130 -1.44 1.07 -5.70
C ASP A 130 -2.21 2.22 -6.37
N TRP A 131 -3.54 2.08 -6.48
CA TRP A 131 -4.42 3.04 -7.16
C TRP A 131 -4.74 4.29 -6.32
N PHE A 132 -3.72 4.84 -5.67
CA PHE A 132 -3.81 6.13 -4.99
C PHE A 132 -3.71 7.26 -6.01
N ALA A 133 -4.38 8.37 -5.73
CA ALA A 133 -4.54 9.46 -6.67
C ALA A 133 -4.75 10.81 -5.98
N VAL A 134 -4.63 11.86 -6.77
CA VAL A 134 -5.01 13.22 -6.38
C VAL A 134 -5.74 13.90 -7.53
N GLU A 135 -6.45 14.98 -7.24
CA GLU A 135 -7.02 15.82 -8.30
C GLU A 135 -5.92 16.32 -9.24
N GLY A 136 -6.09 16.00 -10.52
CA GLY A 136 -5.09 16.23 -11.57
C GLY A 136 -5.06 17.65 -12.12
N TYR A 137 -6.09 18.45 -11.85
CA TYR A 137 -6.22 19.82 -12.30
C TYR A 137 -5.97 20.82 -11.17
N GLY A 138 -5.47 22.00 -11.53
CA GLY A 138 -5.24 23.13 -10.62
C GLY A 138 -3.91 23.08 -9.84
N ASP A 139 -3.42 24.28 -9.51
CA ASP A 139 -2.14 24.52 -8.82
C ASP A 139 -2.27 24.48 -7.29
N ASN A 140 -3.24 23.72 -6.76
CA ASN A 140 -3.44 23.65 -5.31
C ASN A 140 -2.17 23.07 -4.64
N PRO A 141 -1.47 23.83 -3.78
CA PRO A 141 -0.26 23.37 -3.12
C PRO A 141 -0.53 22.27 -2.08
N VAL A 142 -1.79 22.10 -1.66
CA VAL A 142 -2.25 21.03 -0.77
C VAL A 142 -3.13 20.09 -1.58
N LYS A 143 -2.74 18.82 -1.66
CA LYS A 143 -3.47 17.80 -2.41
C LYS A 143 -4.07 16.78 -1.45
N GLU A 144 -5.38 16.58 -1.54
CA GLU A 144 -6.06 15.48 -0.85
C GLU A 144 -5.85 14.18 -1.62
N VAL A 145 -5.65 13.09 -0.88
CA VAL A 145 -5.34 11.76 -1.42
C VAL A 145 -6.63 10.96 -1.56
N TYR A 146 -6.80 10.34 -2.71
CA TYR A 146 -7.96 9.55 -3.08
C TYR A 146 -7.55 8.11 -3.39
N TRP A 147 -8.48 7.19 -3.23
CA TRP A 147 -8.47 5.90 -3.90
C TRP A 147 -9.21 6.03 -5.23
N TYR A 148 -8.62 5.53 -6.32
CA TYR A 148 -9.25 5.64 -7.64
C TYR A 148 -10.50 4.78 -7.73
N GLY A 149 -10.43 3.50 -7.34
CA GLY A 149 -11.53 2.52 -7.31
C GLY A 149 -12.28 2.24 -8.62
N ARG A 150 -12.26 3.17 -9.59
CA ARG A 150 -12.87 3.16 -10.92
C ARG A 150 -12.17 4.21 -11.80
N HIS A 151 -12.34 4.14 -13.12
CA HIS A 151 -11.73 5.11 -14.04
C HIS A 151 -12.27 6.54 -13.83
N SER A 152 -11.40 7.55 -14.00
CA SER A 152 -11.75 8.98 -13.96
C SER A 152 -10.83 9.78 -14.87
N SER A 153 -11.31 10.91 -15.40
CA SER A 153 -10.48 11.89 -16.12
C SER A 153 -10.04 13.07 -15.24
N THR A 154 -10.56 13.15 -14.01
CA THR A 154 -10.33 14.24 -13.04
C THR A 154 -9.08 14.01 -12.20
N TYR A 155 -8.78 12.76 -11.90
CA TYR A 155 -7.73 12.38 -10.95
C TYR A 155 -6.53 11.81 -11.67
N LYS A 156 -5.33 12.09 -11.17
CA LYS A 156 -4.08 11.51 -11.64
C LYS A 156 -3.54 10.51 -10.61
N ALA A 157 -2.87 9.46 -11.08
CA ALA A 157 -2.20 8.52 -10.19
C ALA A 157 -1.14 9.24 -9.33
N ALA A 158 -1.07 8.86 -8.05
CA ALA A 158 -0.16 9.39 -7.07
C ALA A 158 0.32 8.24 -6.16
N PRO A 159 1.33 7.46 -6.58
CA PRO A 159 1.85 6.37 -5.75
C PRO A 159 2.39 6.91 -4.42
N LEU A 160 2.23 6.11 -3.36
CA LEU A 160 2.59 6.49 -2.00
C LEU A 160 3.70 5.56 -1.50
N TRP A 161 4.90 6.09 -1.28
CA TRP A 161 6.03 5.34 -0.75
C TRP A 161 5.85 5.07 0.73
N VAL A 162 6.02 3.82 1.14
CA VAL A 162 6.09 3.42 2.55
C VAL A 162 7.47 3.78 3.09
N LYS A 163 7.51 4.63 4.13
CA LYS A 163 8.74 5.02 4.81
C LYS A 163 8.67 4.61 6.28
N GLU A 164 9.45 3.58 6.63
CA GLU A 164 9.58 3.11 8.02
C GLU A 164 9.92 4.29 8.95
N CYS A 165 9.17 4.38 10.04
CA CYS A 165 9.39 5.37 11.07
C CYS A 165 10.06 4.66 12.26
N ARG A 166 11.32 5.00 12.51
CA ARG A 166 12.15 4.39 13.57
C ARG A 166 12.13 5.28 14.80
N GLY A 167 11.52 4.81 15.89
CA GLY A 167 11.50 5.53 17.18
C GLY A 167 10.31 6.48 17.38
N CYS A 168 9.33 6.41 16.48
CA CYS A 168 7.92 6.59 16.81
C CYS A 168 7.35 5.24 17.30
#